data_AF-A0A015I913-F1
#
_entry.id   AF-A0A015I913-F1
#
_cell.length_a   1.000
_cell.length_b   1.000
_cell.length_c   1.000
_cell.angle_alpha   90.00
_cell.angle_beta   90.00
_cell.angle_gamma   90.00
#
_symmetry.space_group_name_H-M   'P 1'
#
loop_
_entity.id
_entity.type
_entity.pdbx_description
1 polymer ?
#
loop_
_entity_poly.entity_id
_entity_poly.type
_entity_poly.pdbx_seq_one_letter_code
_entity_poly.pdbx_strand_id
1 'polypeptide(L)'
;MAINKDNDRVSYLVQKAEILAEIELFYLLPNQRRWKSWFPEVMHYHANVNKTREKVKELISKGELNIKEFPKLKEDLLIKLNLQPVDEVSLRRLLEEIQKMQSNQ
;
A
#
# COMPACT_ATOMS: atom_id res chain seq x y z
N MET A 1 7.93 5.48 -32.00
CA MET A 1 7.95 4.70 -30.74
C MET A 1 6.76 5.15 -29.92
N ALA A 2 5.68 4.36 -29.91
CA ALA A 2 4.45 4.73 -29.21
C ALA A 2 4.66 4.49 -27.71
N ILE A 3 4.81 5.57 -26.94
CA ILE A 3 4.92 5.53 -25.49
C ILE A 3 3.54 5.13 -24.96
N ASN A 4 3.46 3.93 -24.41
CA ASN A 4 2.24 3.37 -23.84
C ASN A 4 1.83 4.21 -22.61
N LYS A 5 0.62 4.77 -22.64
CA LYS A 5 0.15 5.89 -21.80
C LYS A 5 0.18 5.62 -20.28
N ASP A 6 0.18 4.35 -19.89
CA ASP A 6 0.24 3.94 -18.47
C ASP A 6 1.68 3.76 -17.94
N ASN A 7 2.65 3.51 -18.83
CA ASN A 7 4.05 3.35 -18.42
C ASN A 7 4.71 4.70 -18.06
N ASP A 8 4.23 5.79 -18.65
CA ASP A 8 4.83 7.12 -18.48
C ASP A 8 4.59 7.68 -17.07
N ARG A 9 3.36 7.59 -16.54
CA ARG A 9 3.04 8.18 -15.24
C ARG A 9 3.68 7.44 -14.07
N VAL A 10 3.64 6.10 -14.07
CA VAL A 10 4.26 5.31 -13.00
C VAL A 10 5.77 5.51 -13.04
N SER A 11 6.40 5.39 -14.21
CA SER A 11 7.84 5.61 -14.37
C SER A 11 8.25 7.04 -14.01
N TYR A 12 7.46 8.04 -14.37
CA TYR A 12 7.69 9.44 -13.96
C TYR A 12 7.66 9.61 -12.44
N LEU A 13 6.67 9.00 -11.77
CA LEU A 13 6.56 9.08 -10.31
C LEU A 13 7.71 8.34 -9.60
N VAL A 14 8.14 7.20 -10.14
CA VAL A 14 9.32 6.45 -9.63
C VAL A 14 10.57 7.30 -9.77
N GLN A 15 10.86 7.83 -10.96
CA GLN A 15 12.02 8.70 -11.20
C GLN A 15 11.97 9.96 -10.32
N LYS A 16 10.79 10.57 -10.15
CA LYS A 16 10.61 11.72 -9.26
C LYS A 16 10.90 11.37 -7.80
N ALA A 17 10.52 10.18 -7.34
CA ALA A 17 10.81 9.73 -5.98
C ALA A 17 12.31 9.44 -5.78
N GLU A 18 12.96 8.81 -6.77
CA GLU A 18 14.41 8.56 -6.78
C GLU A 18 15.20 9.87 -6.70
N ILE A 19 14.86 10.86 -7.54
CA ILE A 19 15.50 12.18 -7.53
C ILE A 19 15.31 12.89 -6.18
N LEU A 20 14.10 12.82 -5.59
CA LEU A 20 13.86 13.41 -4.27
C LEU A 20 14.72 12.74 -3.18
N ALA A 21 14.80 11.41 -3.18
CA ALA A 21 15.62 10.66 -2.23
C ALA A 21 17.12 10.99 -2.37
N GLU A 22 17.63 11.14 -3.60
CA GLU A 22 19.01 11.56 -3.85
C GLU A 22 19.28 12.99 -3.36
N ILE A 23 18.36 13.92 -3.60
CA ILE A 23 18.44 15.30 -3.10
C ILE A 23 18.49 15.30 -1.56
N GLU A 24 17.60 14.53 -0.92
CA GLU A 24 17.53 14.42 0.53
C GLU A 24 18.80 13.83 1.15
N LEU A 25 19.36 12.79 0.51
CA LEU A 25 20.50 12.04 1.05
C LEU A 25 21.82 12.78 0.84
N PHE A 26 22.03 13.36 -0.36
CA PHE A 26 23.34 13.88 -0.79
C PHE A 26 23.42 15.41 -0.86
N TYR A 27 22.33 16.10 -1.21
CA TYR A 27 22.38 17.52 -1.55
C TYR A 27 21.87 18.46 -0.45
N LEU A 28 21.34 17.93 0.66
CA LEU A 28 20.92 18.72 1.82
C LEU A 28 21.89 18.59 3.00
N LEU A 29 22.44 19.74 3.42
CA LEU A 29 23.19 19.85 4.67
C LEU A 29 22.29 19.50 5.88
N PRO A 30 22.86 18.98 6.99
CA PRO A 30 22.08 18.58 8.17
C PRO A 30 21.21 19.70 8.76
N ASN A 31 21.61 20.96 8.61
CA ASN A 31 20.85 22.13 9.06
C ASN A 31 19.67 22.46 8.13
N GLN A 32 19.80 22.27 6.82
CA GLN A 32 18.74 22.48 5.83
C GLN A 32 17.62 21.44 5.97
N ARG A 33 17.94 20.18 6.29
CA ARG A 33 16.93 19.15 6.59
C ARG A 33 16.06 19.46 7.81
N ARG A 34 16.57 20.29 8.72
CA ARG A 34 15.84 20.72 9.93
C ARG A 34 14.98 21.97 9.69
N TRP A 35 15.05 22.58 8.50
CA TRP A 35 14.22 23.71 8.15
C TRP A 35 12.81 23.24 7.77
N LYS A 36 11.91 23.32 8.74
CA LYS A 36 10.49 22.93 8.59
C LYS A 36 9.77 23.64 7.43
N SER A 37 10.26 24.82 7.03
CA SER A 37 9.74 25.59 5.89
C SER A 37 10.09 24.99 4.53
N TRP A 38 11.19 24.25 4.44
CA TRP A 38 11.67 23.63 3.20
C TRP A 38 11.39 22.12 3.17
N PHE A 39 11.44 21.46 4.32
CA PHE A 39 11.15 20.04 4.46
C PHE A 39 10.19 19.82 5.64
N PRO A 40 8.94 19.40 5.39
CA PRO A 40 8.03 19.10 6.48
C PRO A 40 8.53 17.87 7.25
N GLU A 41 8.42 17.92 8.57
CA GLU A 41 8.81 16.81 9.46
C GLU A 41 7.98 15.54 9.19
N VAL A 42 6.77 15.71 8.66
CA VAL A 42 5.86 14.62 8.25
C VAL A 42 5.25 14.94 6.88
N MET A 43 5.35 14.01 5.93
CA MET A 43 4.67 14.11 4.64
C MET A 43 3.36 13.31 4.65
N HIS A 44 2.24 13.98 4.38
CA HIS A 44 0.95 13.34 4.26
C HIS A 44 0.65 12.99 2.80
N TYR A 45 0.63 11.70 2.47
CA TYR A 45 0.20 11.22 1.18
C TYR A 45 -1.27 10.81 1.23
N HIS A 46 -2.07 11.35 0.30
CA HIS A 46 -3.44 10.90 0.13
C HIS A 46 -3.49 9.65 -0.76
N ALA A 47 -4.01 8.55 -0.21
CA ALA A 47 -4.25 7.33 -0.95
C ALA A 47 -5.73 6.92 -0.83
N ASN A 48 -6.35 6.56 -1.96
CA ASN A 48 -7.73 6.09 -1.96
C ASN A 48 -7.79 4.66 -1.39
N VAL A 49 -8.58 4.45 -0.33
CA VAL A 49 -8.68 3.17 0.39
C VAL A 49 -9.00 1.99 -0.53
N ASN A 50 -9.92 2.14 -1.50
CA ASN A 50 -10.31 1.06 -2.40
C ASN A 50 -9.17 0.69 -3.35
N LYS A 51 -8.55 1.69 -3.99
CA LYS A 51 -7.39 1.47 -4.87
C LYS A 51 -6.20 0.86 -4.12
N THR A 52 -5.98 1.29 -2.88
CA THR A 52 -4.93 0.75 -2.03
C THR A 52 -5.22 -0.72 -1.69
N ARG A 53 -6.46 -1.08 -1.34
CA ARG A 53 -6.85 -2.48 -1.10
C ARG A 53 -6.60 -3.37 -2.30
N GLU A 54 -7.00 -2.94 -3.50
CA GLU A 54 -6.78 -3.68 -4.74
C GLU A 54 -5.29 -3.92 -4.98
N LYS A 55 -4.48 -2.87 -4.86
CA LYS A 55 -3.04 -2.98 -5.10
C LYS A 55 -2.34 -3.88 -4.08
N VAL A 56 -2.72 -3.80 -2.81
CA VAL A 56 -2.16 -4.66 -1.75
C VAL A 56 -2.51 -6.12 -1.99
N LYS A 57 -3.75 -6.43 -2.40
CA LYS A 57 -4.14 -7.80 -2.79
C LYS A 57 -3.32 -8.31 -3.98
N GLU A 58 -3.12 -7.47 -5.00
CA GLU A 58 -2.28 -7.81 -6.15
C GLU A 58 -0.84 -8.15 -5.70
N LEU A 59 -0.22 -7.32 -4.88
CA LEU A 59 1.14 -7.54 -4.35
C LEU A 59 1.26 -8.80 -3.50
N ILE A 60 0.25 -9.10 -2.68
CA ILE A 60 0.18 -10.34 -1.89
C ILE A 60 0.13 -11.55 -2.83
N SER A 61 -0.72 -11.52 -3.87
CA SER A 61 -0.86 -12.63 -4.83
C SER A 61 0.42 -12.91 -5.61
N LYS A 62 1.22 -11.87 -5.92
CA LYS A 62 2.51 -11.99 -6.58
C LYS A 62 3.67 -12.34 -5.63
N GLY A 63 3.46 -12.31 -4.31
CA GLY A 63 4.53 -12.47 -3.33
C GLY A 63 5.52 -11.31 -3.27
N GLU A 64 5.20 -10.18 -3.90
CA GLU A 64 6.06 -8.99 -4.05
C GLU A 64 5.97 -8.01 -2.88
N LEU A 65 5.09 -8.28 -1.91
CA LEU A 65 4.93 -7.46 -0.72
C LEU A 65 6.15 -7.61 0.22
N ASN A 66 7.25 -6.98 -0.16
CA ASN A 66 8.56 -7.13 0.48
C ASN A 66 8.65 -6.24 1.73
N ILE A 67 8.03 -6.68 2.82
CA ILE A 67 7.99 -5.94 4.10
C ILE A 67 8.68 -6.75 5.21
N LYS A 68 9.69 -7.56 4.85
CA LYS A 68 10.51 -8.28 5.84
C LYS A 68 11.23 -7.31 6.79
N GLU A 69 11.53 -6.11 6.31
CA GLU A 69 12.22 -5.07 7.07
C GLU A 69 11.31 -4.37 8.11
N PHE A 70 9.98 -4.40 7.91
CA PHE A 70 9.04 -3.65 8.77
C PHE A 70 7.74 -4.44 9.09
N PRO A 71 7.84 -5.57 9.82
CA PRO A 71 6.69 -6.45 10.08
C PRO A 71 5.52 -5.73 10.79
N LYS A 72 5.81 -4.83 11.74
CA LYS A 72 4.78 -4.06 12.45
C LYS A 72 3.99 -3.13 11.51
N LEU A 73 4.67 -2.45 10.60
CA LEU A 73 4.02 -1.56 9.62
C LEU A 73 3.13 -2.35 8.65
N LYS A 74 3.53 -3.57 8.29
CA LYS A 74 2.70 -4.47 7.49
C LYS A 74 1.40 -4.82 8.20
N GLU A 75 1.48 -5.25 9.46
CA GLU A 75 0.29 -5.60 10.25
C GLU A 75 -0.66 -4.41 10.40
N ASP A 76 -0.14 -3.24 10.77
CA ASP A 76 -0.92 -2.01 10.90
C ASP A 76 -1.61 -1.63 9.59
N LEU A 77 -0.92 -1.76 8.45
CA LEU A 77 -1.48 -1.49 7.14
C LEU A 77 -2.61 -2.46 6.79
N LEU A 78 -2.45 -3.76 7.03
CA LEU A 78 -3.48 -4.75 6.77
C LEU A 78 -4.71 -4.54 7.66
N ILE A 79 -4.52 -4.18 8.93
CA ILE A 79 -5.59 -3.83 9.86
C ILE A 79 -6.34 -2.60 9.36
N LYS A 80 -5.64 -1.49 9.04
CA LYS A 80 -6.27 -0.25 8.55
C LYS A 80 -7.02 -0.45 7.24
N LEU A 81 -6.55 -1.36 6.39
CA LEU A 81 -7.22 -1.69 5.13
C LEU A 81 -8.33 -2.73 5.31
N ASN A 82 -8.59 -3.24 6.52
CA ASN A 82 -9.52 -4.35 6.78
C ASN A 82 -9.23 -5.56 5.85
N LEU A 83 -7.95 -5.85 5.62
CA LEU A 83 -7.47 -6.96 4.80
C LEU A 83 -7.06 -8.17 5.65
N GLN A 84 -7.45 -8.20 6.93
CA GLN A 84 -7.18 -9.34 7.78
C GLN A 84 -7.61 -10.64 7.08
N PRO A 85 -6.88 -11.75 7.29
CA PRO A 85 -7.34 -13.05 6.82
C PRO A 85 -8.73 -13.21 7.40
N VAL A 86 -9.73 -13.18 6.52
CA VAL A 86 -11.08 -13.49 6.96
C VAL A 86 -10.98 -14.88 7.56
N ASP A 87 -11.34 -15.01 8.84
CA ASP A 87 -11.28 -16.29 9.52
C ASP A 87 -11.99 -17.31 8.63
N GLU A 88 -11.21 -18.22 8.05
CA GLU A 88 -11.73 -19.17 7.08
C GLU A 88 -12.82 -20.05 7.73
N VAL A 89 -12.68 -20.26 9.03
CA VAL A 89 -13.67 -20.88 9.92
C VAL A 89 -14.97 -20.08 9.97
N SER A 90 -14.90 -18.75 10.09
CA SER A 90 -16.08 -17.87 10.12
C SER A 90 -16.79 -17.83 8.76
N LEU A 91 -16.04 -17.85 7.65
CA LEU A 91 -16.63 -17.95 6.30
C LEU A 91 -17.32 -19.30 6.05
N ARG A 92 -16.70 -20.40 6.47
CA ARG A 92 -17.29 -21.74 6.35
C ARG A 92 -18.60 -21.85 7.14
N ARG A 93 -18.65 -21.32 8.37
CA ARG A 93 -19.87 -21.27 9.18
C ARG A 93 -20.99 -20.48 8.50
N LEU A 94 -20.69 -19.30 7.95
CA LEU A 94 -21.67 -18.49 7.22
C LEU A 94 -22.19 -19.19 5.95
N LEU A 95 -21.32 -19.88 5.22
CA LEU A 95 -21.70 -20.69 4.05
C LEU A 95 -22.66 -21.83 4.44
N GLU A 96 -22.38 -22.54 5.52
CA GLU A 96 -23.24 -23.61 6.04
C GLU A 96 -24.62 -23.07 6.47
N GLU A 97 -24.67 -21.89 7.11
CA GLU A 97 -25.93 -21.22 7.46
C GLU A 97 -26.75 -20.84 6.23
N ILE A 98 -26.12 -20.26 5.21
CA ILE A 98 -26.81 -19.90 3.95
C ILE A 98 -27.37 -21.14 3.26
N GLN A 99 -26.61 -22.24 3.21
CA GLN A 99 -27.07 -23.49 2.62
C GLN A 99 -28.25 -24.10 3.38
N LYS A 100 -28.24 -24.05 4.71
CA LYS A 100 -29.37 -24.49 5.55
C LYS A 100 -30.62 -23.65 5.34
N MET A 101 -30.48 -22.34 5.14
CA MET A 101 -31.61 -21.47 4.85
C MET A 101 -32.22 -21.76 3.47
N GLN A 102 -31.39 -22.09 2.47
CA GLN A 102 -31.84 -22.42 1.11
C GLN A 102 -32.45 -23.82 0.98
N SER A 103 -32.15 -24.74 1.90
CA SER A 103 -32.70 -26.11 1.91
C SER A 103 -33.98 -26.25 2.73
N ASN A 104 -34.39 -25.21 3.45
CA ASN A 104 -35.64 -25.12 4.21
C ASN A 104 -36.74 -24.32 3.47
N GLN A 105 -36.52 -23.97 2.20
CA GLN A 105 -37.52 -23.46 1.26
C GLN A 105 -37.80 -24.52 0.19
#